data_AF-A0A430AL68-F1
#
_entry.id   AF-A0A430AL68-F1
#
_cell.length_a   1.000
_cell.length_b   1.000
_cell.length_c   1.000
_cell.angle_alpha   90.00
_cell.angle_beta   90.00
_cell.angle_gamma   90.00
#
_symmetry.space_group_name_H-M   'P 1'
#
loop_
_entity.id
_entity.type
_entity.pdbx_description
1 polymer ?
#
loop_
_entity_poly.entity_id
_entity_poly.type
_entity_poly.pdbx_seq_one_letter_code
_entity_poly.pdbx_strand_id
1 'polypeptide(L)' 'MITITKKDLVALGYGPTQSSNIIREAKKLMIKKGHTYYESRKLDRVPKEAIESLLGIKFPDKMNTSYEHKE' A
#
# COMPACT_ATOMS: atom_id res chain seq x y z
N MET A 1 9.10 2.32 -10.60
CA MET A 1 7.82 2.63 -9.92
C MET A 1 7.62 1.62 -8.81
N ILE A 2 7.59 2.07 -7.55
CA ILE A 2 7.39 1.17 -6.39
C ILE A 2 5.87 1.01 -6.18
N THR A 3 5.39 -0.22 -6.28
CA THR A 3 4.00 -0.58 -5.98
C THR A 3 3.93 -1.39 -4.70
N ILE A 4 2.89 -1.15 -3.91
CA ILE A 4 2.63 -1.84 -2.66
C ILE A 4 1.39 -2.71 -2.84
N THR A 5 1.48 -3.93 -2.33
CA THR A 5 0.38 -4.90 -2.25
C THR A 5 -0.12 -5.03 -0.82
N LYS A 6 -1.27 -5.69 -0.64
CA LYS A 6 -1.76 -6.07 0.70
C LYS A 6 -0.71 -6.83 1.50
N LYS A 7 0.06 -7.72 0.86
CA LYS A 7 1.07 -8.55 1.54
C LYS A 7 2.21 -7.70 2.08
N ASP A 8 2.63 -6.69 1.33
CA ASP A 8 3.70 -5.78 1.75
C ASP A 8 3.27 -4.95 2.98
N LEU A 9 2.01 -4.52 3.02
CA LEU A 9 1.46 -3.85 4.21
C LEU A 9 1.40 -4.79 5.43
N VAL A 10 1.02 -6.05 5.23
CA VAL A 10 1.05 -7.05 6.31
C VAL A 10 2.49 -7.28 6.79
N ALA A 11 3.45 -7.34 5.87
CA ALA A 11 4.88 -7.41 6.14
C ALA A 11 5.48 -6.10 6.68
N LEU A 12 4.69 -5.03 6.83
CA LEU A 12 5.08 -3.83 7.58
C LEU A 12 4.53 -3.83 9.01
N GLY A 13 3.72 -4.84 9.36
CA GLY A 13 3.05 -4.94 10.66
C GLY A 13 1.60 -4.43 10.67
N TYR A 14 1.03 -4.04 9.52
CA TYR A 14 -0.39 -3.71 9.46
C TYR A 14 -1.24 -4.98 9.52
N GLY A 15 -2.33 -4.96 10.29
CA GLY A 15 -3.26 -6.09 10.34
C GLY A 15 -3.82 -6.43 8.94
N PRO A 16 -4.21 -7.69 8.66
CA PRO A 16 -4.71 -8.10 7.34
C PRO A 16 -5.97 -7.34 6.90
N THR A 17 -6.85 -7.00 7.84
CA THR A 17 -8.04 -6.16 7.60
C THR A 17 -7.64 -4.73 7.27
N GLN A 18 -6.76 -4.14 8.07
CA GLN A 18 -6.27 -2.78 7.87
C GLN A 18 -5.54 -2.63 6.54
N SER A 19 -4.69 -3.60 6.20
CA SER A 19 -4.01 -3.67 4.91
C SER A 19 -4.99 -3.69 3.74
N SER A 20 -6.07 -4.47 3.84
CA SER A 20 -7.11 -4.52 2.79
C SER A 20 -7.83 -3.18 2.66
N ASN A 21 -8.14 -2.53 3.78
CA ASN A 21 -8.77 -1.21 3.80
C ASN A 21 -7.86 -0.14 3.18
N ILE A 22 -6.58 -0.12 3.53
CA ILE A 22 -5.58 0.81 2.97
C ILE A 22 -5.50 0.67 1.45
N ILE A 23 -5.39 -0.56 0.92
CA ILE A 23 -5.37 -0.79 -0.53
C ILE A 23 -6.65 -0.26 -1.18
N ARG A 24 -7.81 -0.48 -0.56
CA ARG A 24 -9.10 -0.02 -1.09
C ARG A 24 -9.20 1.50 -1.12
N GLU A 25 -8.78 2.18 -0.06
CA GLU A 25 -8.80 3.64 0.01
C GLU A 25 -7.75 4.27 -0.92
N ALA A 26 -6.56 3.66 -1.04
CA ALA A 26 -5.55 4.09 -1.99
C ALA A 26 -6.02 3.99 -3.45
N LYS A 27 -6.76 2.92 -3.80
CA LYS A 27 -7.41 2.81 -5.12
C LYS A 27 -8.40 3.94 -5.36
N LYS A 28 -9.30 4.21 -4.41
CA LYS A 28 -10.27 5.30 -4.53
C LYS A 28 -9.59 6.65 -4.73
N LEU A 29 -8.49 6.89 -4.02
CA LEU A 29 -7.69 8.10 -4.17
C LEU A 29 -7.08 8.20 -5.58
N MET A 30 -6.57 7.10 -6.13
CA MET A 30 -6.07 7.07 -7.51
C MET A 30 -7.16 7.29 -8.55
N ILE A 31 -8.35 6.70 -8.37
CA ILE A 31 -9.50 6.93 -9.25
C ILE A 31 -9.92 8.40 -9.18
N LYS A 32 -9.96 9.00 -7.98
CA LYS A 32 -10.28 10.42 -7.79
C LYS A 32 -9.26 11.36 -8.45
N LYS A 33 -8.00 10.93 -8.57
CA LYS A 33 -6.94 11.63 -9.32
C LYS A 33 -7.09 11.48 -10.85
N GLY A 34 -8.09 10.74 -11.34
CA GLY A 34 -8.33 10.51 -12.76
C GLY A 34 -7.74 9.20 -13.30
N HIS A 35 -7.16 8.35 -12.45
CA HIS A 35 -6.57 7.07 -12.87
C HIS A 35 -7.61 5.94 -12.81
N THR A 36 -8.41 5.80 -13.86
CA THR A 36 -9.45 4.76 -14.01
C THR A 36 -8.89 3.34 -14.03
N TYR A 37 -7.60 3.15 -14.30
CA TYR A 37 -6.91 1.86 -14.21
C TYR A 37 -7.12 1.15 -12.86
N TYR A 38 -7.22 1.90 -11.76
CA TYR A 38 -7.37 1.36 -10.41
C TYR A 38 -8.82 0.99 -10.02
N GLU A 39 -9.78 1.20 -10.92
CA GLU A 39 -11.17 0.80 -10.73
C GLU A 39 -11.36 -0.72 -10.79
N SER A 40 -10.42 -1.44 -11.40
CA SER A 40 -10.47 -2.90 -11.50
C SER A 40 -10.40 -3.58 -10.14
N ARG A 41 -11.40 -4.43 -9.87
CA ARG A 41 -11.45 -5.28 -8.67
C ARG A 41 -10.31 -6.31 -8.61
N LYS A 42 -9.74 -6.71 -9.75
CA LYS A 42 -8.65 -7.71 -9.84
C LYS A 42 -7.26 -7.13 -9.54
N LEU A 43 -7.13 -5.81 -9.40
CA LEU A 43 -5.83 -5.16 -9.25
C LEU A 43 -5.43 -5.05 -7.79
N ASP A 44 -4.69 -6.00 -7.22
CA ASP A 44 -4.34 -5.97 -5.79
C ASP A 44 -3.08 -5.14 -5.44
N ARG A 45 -2.73 -4.20 -6.32
CA ARG A 45 -1.52 -3.38 -6.22
C ARG A 45 -1.84 -1.90 -6.46
N VAL A 46 -1.23 -1.03 -5.67
CA VAL A 46 -1.35 0.44 -5.77
C VAL A 46 0.03 1.07 -5.69
N PRO A 47 0.24 2.31 -6.19
CA PRO A 47 1.52 2.99 -6.05
C PRO A 47 1.79 3.32 -4.58
N LYS A 48 3.06 3.27 -4.18
CA LYS A 48 3.53 3.74 -2.87
C LYS A 48 3.02 5.16 -2.57
N GLU A 49 3.14 6.06 -3.52
CA GLU A 49 2.69 7.46 -3.42
C GLU A 49 1.20 7.59 -3.02
N ALA A 50 0.35 6.68 -3.50
CA ALA A 50 -1.07 6.70 -3.16
C ALA A 50 -1.30 6.35 -1.68
N ILE A 51 -0.52 5.41 -1.16
CA ILE A 51 -0.57 5.01 0.25
C ILE A 51 0.05 6.10 1.13
N GLU A 52 1.16 6.69 0.72
CA GLU A 52 1.80 7.81 1.44
C GLU A 52 0.85 9.01 1.53
N SER A 53 0.20 9.36 0.42
CA SER A 53 -0.80 10.42 0.38
C SER A 53 -2.04 10.11 1.22
N LEU A 54 -2.38 8.84 1.40
CA LEU A 54 -3.51 8.41 2.22
C LEU A 54 -3.18 8.44 3.72
N LEU A 55 -2.01 7.95 4.10
CA LEU A 55 -1.58 7.82 5.49
C LEU A 55 -0.90 9.09 6.03
N GLY A 56 -0.47 10.00 5.16
CA GLY A 56 0.28 11.21 5.54
C GLY A 56 1.70 10.92 6.02
N ILE A 57 2.25 9.75 5.68
CA ILE A 57 3.60 9.32 6.06
C ILE A 57 4.41 8.99 4.80
N LYS A 58 5.73 9.09 4.88
CA LYS A 58 6.64 8.62 3.82
C LYS A 58 7.23 7.27 4.19
N PHE A 59 7.13 6.30 3.30
CA PHE A 59 7.82 5.03 3.46
C PHE A 59 9.25 5.15 2.92
N PRO A 60 10.24 4.46 3.51
CA PRO A 60 11.57 4.38 2.93
C PRO A 60 11.51 3.71 1.54
N ASP A 61 12.41 4.08 0.62
CA ASP A 61 12.49 3.48 -0.73
C ASP A 61 12.96 2.03 -0.73
N LYS A 62 13.61 1.62 0.36
CA LYS A 62 13.94 0.23 0.64
C LYS A 62 13.10 -0.22 1.82
N MET A 63 12.11 -1.08 1.58
CA MET A 63 11.65 -1.97 2.64
C MET A 63 12.79 -2.95 2.90
N ASN A 64 13.71 -2.60 3.79
CA ASN A 64 14.68 -3.57 4.29
C ASN A 64 13.86 -4.65 4.99
N THR A 65 13.77 -5.83 4.40
CA THR A 65 13.28 -7.03 5.08
C THR A 65 14.36 -7.45 6.09
N SER A 66 14.42 -6.70 7.17
CA SER A 66 15.19 -7.03 8.35
C SER A 66 14.25 -6.81 9.52
N TYR A 67 13.22 -7.67 9.60
CA TYR A 67 12.78 -8.11 10.91
C TYR A 67 13.96 -8.87 11.49
N GLU A 68 14.84 -8.15 12.18
CA GLU A 68 15.68 -8.75 13.21
C GLU A 68 14.72 -9.50 14.14
N HIS A 69 14.74 -10.83 14.04
CA HIS A 69 14.40 -11.68 15.17
C HIS A 69 15.32 -11.22 16.31
N LYS A 70 14.78 -10.41 17.23
CA LYS A 70 15.40 -10.25 18.54
C LYS A 70 15.16 -11.56 19.27
N GLU A 71 16.22 -12.37 19.34
CA GLU A 71 16.39 -13.41 20.37
C GLU A 71 16.46 -12.77 21.77
#